data_AF-A0A932AS09-F1
#
_entry.id   AF-A0A932AS09-F1
#
_cell.length_a   1.000
_cell.length_b   1.000
_cell.length_c   1.000
_cell.angle_alpha   90.00
_cell.angle_beta   90.00
_cell.angle_gamma   90.00
#
_symmetry.space_group_name_H-M   'P 1'
#
loop_
_entity.id
_entity.type
_entity.pdbx_description
1 polymer ?
#
loop_
_entity_poly.entity_id
_entity_poly.type
_entity_poly.pdbx_seq_one_letter_code
_entity_poly.pdbx_strand_id
1 'polypeptide(L)' 'MDRPTRFEDHRWVGDKRTQVAHDVDACTDDERIGELMAARTYLCFAPDTLEEARNRGYRRCGLCAGARAAAATEDGGDA' A
#
# COMPACT_ATOMS: atom_id res chain seq x y z
N MET A 1 6.00 15.53 0.66
CA MET A 1 6.84 15.06 -0.46
C MET A 1 6.02 15.18 -1.72
N ASP A 2 6.65 15.51 -2.84
CA ASP A 2 6.00 15.45 -4.15
C ASP A 2 5.64 14.00 -4.47
N ARG A 3 4.40 13.80 -4.94
CA ARG A 3 3.92 12.49 -5.37
C ARG A 3 4.82 12.01 -6.52
N PRO A 4 5.29 10.76 -6.53
CA PRO A 4 6.10 10.27 -7.64
C PRO A 4 5.26 10.35 -8.92
N THR A 5 5.77 11.04 -9.96
CA THR A 5 5.05 11.39 -11.21
C THR A 5 4.46 10.18 -11.97
N ARG A 6 4.80 8.94 -11.59
CA ARG A 6 4.22 7.72 -12.16
C ARG A 6 2.97 7.20 -11.43
N PHE A 7 2.58 7.79 -10.31
CA PHE A 7 1.45 7.37 -9.47
C PHE A 7 0.45 8.51 -9.25
N GLU A 8 0.44 9.49 -10.15
CA GLU A 8 -0.54 10.59 -10.11
C GLU A 8 -1.98 10.03 -10.11
N ASP A 9 -2.20 8.92 -10.82
CA ASP A 9 -3.52 8.27 -10.97
C ASP A 9 -3.69 6.97 -10.17
N HIS A 10 -2.69 6.56 -9.36
CA HIS A 10 -2.71 5.27 -8.65
C HIS A 10 -2.39 5.44 -7.17
N ARG A 11 -3.29 4.95 -6.32
CA ARG A 11 -3.15 4.91 -4.87
C ARG A 11 -2.47 3.63 -4.40
N TRP A 12 -2.79 2.48 -5.00
CA TRP A 12 -2.25 1.18 -4.58
C TRP A 12 -1.17 0.66 -5.52
N VAL A 13 -0.05 0.29 -4.92
CA VAL A 13 1.12 -0.22 -5.65
C VAL A 13 1.61 -1.50 -5.02
N GLY A 14 1.64 -2.58 -5.79
CA GLY A 14 2.16 -3.87 -5.36
C GLY A 14 3.66 -3.99 -5.61
N ASP A 15 4.43 -4.33 -4.58
CA ASP A 15 5.80 -4.83 -4.74
C ASP A 15 5.76 -6.28 -5.25
N LYS A 16 6.26 -6.49 -6.47
CA LYS A 16 6.27 -7.80 -7.12
C LYS A 16 7.19 -8.80 -6.43
N ARG A 17 8.19 -8.33 -5.66
CA ARG A 17 9.18 -9.18 -4.98
C ARG A 17 8.60 -9.82 -3.73
N THR A 18 7.78 -9.06 -3.01
CA THR A 18 7.28 -9.45 -1.68
C THR A 18 5.77 -9.72 -1.66
N GLN A 19 5.07 -9.44 -2.77
CA GLN A 19 3.61 -9.46 -2.87
C GLN A 19 2.97 -8.60 -1.78
N VAL A 20 3.50 -7.40 -1.57
CA VAL A 20 2.97 -6.43 -0.60
C VAL A 20 2.39 -5.23 -1.34
N ALA A 21 1.15 -4.88 -1.05
CA ALA A 21 0.48 -3.68 -1.56
C ALA A 21 0.70 -2.50 -0.61
N HIS A 22 1.29 -1.45 -1.14
CA HIS A 22 1.56 -0.19 -0.45
C HIS A 22 0.55 0.87 -0.89
N ASP A 23 0.04 1.63 0.09
CA ASP A 23 -0.78 2.82 -0.15
C ASP A 23 0.16 4.01 -0.32
N VAL A 24 0.29 4.56 -1.53
CA VAL A 24 1.22 5.66 -1.83
C VAL A 24 0.85 6.92 -1.06
N ASP A 25 -0.44 7.11 -0.76
CA ASP A 25 -0.94 8.27 -0.04
C ASP A 25 -0.78 8.15 1.49
N ALA A 26 -0.76 6.91 1.99
CA ALA A 26 -0.76 6.63 3.42
C ALA A 26 0.49 5.90 3.90
N CYS A 27 1.51 5.67 3.06
CA CYS A 27 2.74 5.02 3.49
C CYS A 27 3.49 5.93 4.46
N THR A 28 3.85 5.43 5.65
CA THR A 28 4.71 6.19 6.58
C THR A 28 6.20 6.00 6.30
N ASP A 29 6.55 5.18 5.31
CA ASP A 29 7.92 4.82 4.92
C ASP A 29 8.11 5.22 3.44
N ASP A 30 8.38 6.51 3.22
CA ASP A 30 8.58 7.08 1.88
C ASP A 30 9.82 6.48 1.18
N GLU A 31 10.85 6.09 1.92
CA GLU A 31 12.04 5.44 1.37
C GLU A 31 11.69 4.11 0.69
N ARG A 32 10.74 3.35 1.26
CA ARG A 32 10.25 2.12 0.63
C ARG A 32 9.61 2.37 -0.73
N ILE A 33 8.77 3.40 -0.82
CA ILE A 33 8.12 3.78 -2.07
C ILE A 33 9.19 4.23 -3.07
N GLY A 34 10.13 5.08 -2.65
CA GLY A 34 11.24 5.54 -3.48
C GLY A 34 12.11 4.40 -4.02
N GLU A 35 12.48 3.44 -3.17
CA GLU A 35 13.24 2.24 -3.54
C GLU A 35 12.47 1.38 -4.54
N LEU A 36 11.18 1.14 -4.29
CA LEU A 36 10.33 0.39 -5.19
C LEU A 36 10.23 1.06 -6.58
N MET A 37 10.21 2.40 -6.62
CA MET A 37 10.21 3.17 -7.87
C MET A 37 11.54 3.11 -8.60
N ALA A 38 12.65 3.22 -7.87
CA ALA A 38 14.00 3.09 -8.42
C ALA A 38 14.22 1.69 -9.01
N ALA A 39 13.77 0.65 -8.29
CA ALA A 39 13.84 -0.75 -8.71
C ALA A 39 12.89 -1.08 -9.87
N ARG A 40 11.81 -0.30 -10.06
CA ARG A 40 10.76 -0.54 -11.06
C ARG A 40 10.11 -1.92 -10.96
N THR A 41 10.15 -2.52 -9.77
CA THR A 41 9.58 -3.84 -9.48
C THR A 41 8.18 -3.74 -8.89
N TYR A 42 7.37 -2.83 -9.43
CA TYR A 42 6.00 -2.59 -8.96
C TYR A 42 4.92 -3.06 -9.95
N LEU A 43 3.70 -3.18 -9.44
CA LEU A 43 2.49 -3.49 -10.18
C LEU A 43 1.37 -2.54 -9.75
N CYS A 44 0.65 -1.96 -10.72
CA CYS A 44 -0.59 -1.24 -10.45
C CYS A 44 -1.78 -2.19 -10.60
N PHE A 45 -2.87 -1.90 -9.89
CA PHE A 45 -4.06 -2.73 -9.91
C PHE A 45 -5.17 -2.06 -10.73
N ALA A 46 -5.92 -2.86 -11.47
CA ALA A 46 -7.16 -2.46 -12.12
C ALA A 46 -8.27 -3.44 -11.70
N PRO A 47 -9.30 -2.99 -10.95
CA PRO A 47 -9.43 -1.64 -10.36
C PRO A 47 -8.37 -1.32 -9.30
N ASP A 48 -8.09 -0.03 -9.05
CA ASP A 48 -7.06 0.43 -8.08
C ASP A 48 -7.59 0.36 -6.64
N THR A 49 -7.84 -0.86 -6.16
CA THR A 49 -8.39 -1.13 -4.84
C THR A 49 -7.57 -2.15 -4.08
N LEU A 50 -7.64 -2.08 -2.75
CA LEU A 50 -7.00 -3.08 -1.90
C LEU A 50 -7.63 -4.46 -2.08
N GLU A 51 -8.95 -4.56 -2.30
CA GLU A 51 -9.60 -5.83 -2.63
C GLU A 51 -8.99 -6.47 -3.88
N GLU A 52 -8.74 -5.70 -4.93
CA GLU A 52 -8.14 -6.24 -6.15
C GLU A 52 -6.70 -6.72 -5.91
N ALA A 53 -5.93 -5.98 -5.12
CA ALA A 53 -4.59 -6.43 -4.71
C ALA A 53 -4.66 -7.76 -3.94
N ARG A 54 -5.61 -7.90 -3.01
CA ARG A 54 -5.83 -9.13 -2.23
C ARG A 54 -6.26 -10.30 -3.11
N ASN A 55 -7.15 -10.07 -4.08
CA ASN A 55 -7.56 -11.08 -5.05
C ASN A 55 -6.38 -11.59 -5.89
N ARG A 56 -5.37 -10.74 -6.13
CA ARG A 56 -4.11 -11.11 -6.79
C ARG A 56 -3.04 -11.70 -5.84
N GLY A 57 -3.39 -11.95 -4.58
CA GLY A 57 -2.49 -12.55 -3.58
C GLY A 57 -1.56 -11.56 -2.87
N TYR A 58 -1.77 -10.25 -3.03
CA TYR A 58 -0.97 -9.25 -2.33
C TYR A 58 -1.48 -9.04 -0.91
N ARG A 59 -0.55 -8.89 0.04
CA ARG A 59 -0.83 -8.52 1.42
C ARG A 59 -0.72 -7.02 1.59
N ARG A 60 -1.55 -6.43 2.44
CA ARG A 60 -1.44 -5.00 2.77
C ARG A 60 -0.14 -4.72 3.53
N CYS A 61 0.55 -3.64 3.19
CA CYS A 61 1.69 -3.15 3.96
C CYS A 61 1.25 -2.68 5.37
N GLY A 62 1.89 -3.20 6.42
CA GLY A 62 1.61 -2.82 7.81
C GLY A 62 2.10 -1.41 8.20
N LEU A 63 3.00 -0.82 7.41
CA LEU A 63 3.52 0.55 7.63
C LEU A 63 2.64 1.62 6.96
N CYS A 64 1.69 1.24 6.12
CA CYS A 64 0.73 2.20 5.59
C CYS A 64 -0.28 2.54 6.69
N ALA A 65 -0.52 3.83 6.95
CA ALA A 65 -1.28 4.34 8.09
C ALA A 65 -2.65 3.69 8.26
N GLY A 66 -3.32 3.34 7.15
CA GLY A 66 -4.60 2.64 7.24
C GLY A 66 -4.52 1.21 7.79
N ALA A 67 -3.33 0.57 7.82
CA ALA A 67 -3.12 -0.74 8.44
C ALA A 67 -3.05 -0.63 9.97
N ARG A 68 -2.53 0.49 10.50
CA ARG A 68 -2.60 0.80 11.94
C ARG A 68 -4.00 1.23 12.38
N ALA A 69 -4.75 1.95 11.54
CA ALA A 69 -6.13 2.33 11.86
C ALA A 69 -7.06 1.11 12.00
N ALA A 70 -6.91 0.08 11.15
CA ALA A 70 -7.66 -1.16 11.28
C ALA A 70 -7.29 -1.94 12.56
N ALA A 71 -6.00 -1.99 12.91
CA ALA A 71 -5.55 -2.65 14.14
C ALA A 71 -5.97 -1.92 15.43
N ALA A 72 -6.24 -0.61 15.36
CA ALA A 72 -6.66 0.20 16.50
C ALA A 72 -8.17 0.16 16.78
N THR A 73 -8.97 -0.46 15.89
CA THR A 73 -10.44 -0.55 16.07
C THR A 73 -10.87 -1.85 16.77
N GLU A 74 -9.95 -2.76 17.07
CA GLU A 74 -10.23 -4.05 17.73
C GLU A 74 -9.86 -4.08 19.23
N ASP A 75 -9.81 -2.92 19.90
CA ASP A 75 -9.71 -2.83 21.36
C ASP A 75 -10.69 -1.76 21.85
N GLY A 76 -11.96 -2.16 22.00
CA GLY A 76 -13.07 -1.23 22.26
C GLY A 76 -14.40 -1.91 22.57
N GLY A 77 -14.38 -2.77 23.60
CA GLY A 77 -15.44 -3.10 24.57
C GLY A 77 -16.94 -3.14 24.20
N ASP A 78 -17.58 -4.25 24.58
CA ASP A 78 -18.89 -4.30 25.27
C ASP A 78 -18.89 -5.60 26.10
N ALA A 79 -18.60 -5.53 27.40
CA ALA A 79 -19.53 -5.39 28.54
C ALA A 79 -20.05 -6.75 29.05
#